data_AF-A0ABD5MWL1-F1
#
_entry.id   AF-A0ABD5MWL1-F1
#
_cell.length_a   1.000
_cell.length_b   1.000
_cell.length_c   1.000
_cell.angle_alpha   90.00
_cell.angle_beta   90.00
_cell.angle_gamma   90.00
#
_symmetry.space_group_name_H-M   'P 1'
#
loop_
_entity.id
_entity.type
_entity.pdbx_description
1 polymer ?
#
loop_
_entity_poly.entity_id
_entity_poly.type
_entity_poly.pdbx_seq_one_letter_code
_entity_poly.pdbx_strand_id
1 'polypeptide(L)'
;MISEFMLLVTSVLLFGTVSALFLYYRRIMTLRQEYDRAKGIVDDIVVSVNNQFSRQKDRVLFIAQKMENALLENIKVEKKVEEYEGRLTDLTKMMVDVPHIEKKFSGQLEEMGNEIAGIKEAQDKVMKKLVEIEKIKERAYVPEVKIEAAIPIKKDKALARLTQTELLVLETINKEGEKTAPEIQEKISLTREHTARLMKKLYKDGYMERDTHRMPYVYRLKLEMQKILKKREGSAS
;
A
#
# COMPACT_ATOMS: atom_id res chain seq x y z
N MET A 1 -44.22 -100.93 -64.47
CA MET A 1 -45.41 -100.51 -63.69
C MET A 1 -45.10 -100.21 -62.22
N ILE A 2 -44.81 -101.17 -61.33
CA ILE A 2 -44.60 -100.87 -59.88
C ILE A 2 -43.36 -100.00 -59.63
N SER A 3 -42.24 -100.26 -60.33
CA SER A 3 -41.00 -99.47 -60.22
C SER A 3 -41.17 -98.03 -60.68
N GLU A 4 -41.87 -97.81 -61.80
CA GLU A 4 -42.15 -96.47 -62.35
C GLU A 4 -43.06 -95.67 -61.41
N PHE A 5 -44.06 -96.32 -60.81
CA PHE A 5 -44.92 -95.69 -59.81
C PHE A 5 -44.14 -95.26 -58.55
N MET A 6 -43.24 -96.12 -58.05
CA MET A 6 -42.38 -95.79 -56.90
C MET A 6 -41.40 -94.65 -57.20
N LEU A 7 -40.84 -94.59 -58.42
CA LEU A 7 -40.01 -93.48 -58.88
C LEU A 7 -40.80 -92.16 -58.94
N LEU A 8 -42.05 -92.18 -59.37
CA LEU A 8 -42.90 -90.99 -59.42
C LEU A 8 -43.22 -90.48 -58.00
N VAL A 9 -43.60 -91.37 -57.09
CA VAL A 9 -43.89 -91.01 -55.69
C VAL A 9 -42.66 -90.43 -55.00
N THR A 10 -41.48 -91.05 -55.15
CA THR A 10 -40.23 -90.55 -54.56
C THR A 10 -39.79 -89.21 -55.16
N SER A 11 -40.00 -89.01 -56.47
CA SER A 11 -39.73 -87.72 -57.12
C SER A 11 -40.60 -86.59 -56.57
N VAL A 12 -41.91 -86.83 -56.37
CA VAL A 12 -42.82 -85.85 -55.77
C VAL A 12 -42.43 -85.54 -54.32
N LEU A 13 -42.07 -86.56 -53.54
CA LEU A 13 -41.59 -86.39 -52.16
C LEU A 13 -40.30 -85.56 -52.11
N LEU A 14 -39.34 -85.84 -52.99
CA LEU A 14 -38.10 -85.05 -53.10
C LEU A 14 -38.37 -83.61 -53.54
N PHE A 15 -39.29 -83.39 -54.46
CA PHE A 15 -39.66 -82.04 -54.87
C PHE A 15 -40.30 -81.26 -53.71
N GLY A 16 -41.13 -81.94 -52.90
CA GLY A 16 -41.72 -81.38 -51.69
C GLY A 16 -40.66 -80.98 -50.65
N THR A 17 -39.65 -81.83 -50.40
CA THR A 17 -38.59 -81.51 -49.43
C THR A 17 -37.69 -80.38 -49.93
N VAL A 18 -37.33 -80.35 -51.21
CA VAL A 18 -36.54 -79.26 -51.80
C VAL A 18 -37.31 -77.94 -51.77
N SER A 19 -38.61 -77.94 -52.10
CA SER A 19 -39.46 -76.75 -51.97
C SER A 19 -39.56 -76.27 -50.52
N ALA A 20 -39.74 -77.17 -49.56
CA ALA A 20 -39.76 -76.81 -48.15
C ALA A 20 -38.42 -76.19 -47.71
N LEU A 21 -37.29 -76.81 -48.06
CA LEU A 21 -35.95 -76.28 -47.79
C LEU A 21 -35.75 -74.90 -48.42
N PHE A 22 -36.24 -74.68 -49.64
CA PHE A 22 -36.18 -73.38 -50.30
C PHE A 22 -36.99 -72.32 -49.57
N LEU A 23 -38.21 -72.64 -49.11
CA LEU A 23 -39.03 -71.73 -48.30
C LEU A 23 -38.37 -71.39 -46.96
N TYR A 24 -37.80 -72.39 -46.28
CA TYR A 24 -37.05 -72.18 -45.04
C TYR A 24 -35.82 -71.31 -45.27
N TYR A 25 -35.04 -71.58 -46.32
CA TYR A 25 -33.88 -70.78 -46.68
C TYR A 25 -34.26 -69.31 -46.92
N ARG A 26 -35.33 -69.09 -47.70
CA ARG A 26 -35.82 -67.74 -47.97
C ARG A 26 -36.25 -67.03 -46.69
N ARG A 27 -36.92 -67.73 -45.77
CA ARG A 27 -37.35 -67.16 -44.48
C ARG A 27 -36.17 -66.82 -43.56
N ILE A 28 -35.16 -67.69 -43.49
CA ILE A 28 -33.94 -67.45 -42.70
C ILE A 28 -33.19 -66.22 -43.24
N MET A 29 -33.14 -66.05 -44.56
CA MET A 29 -32.45 -64.91 -45.15
C MET A 29 -33.11 -63.57 -44.78
N THR A 30 -34.44 -63.51 -44.76
CA THR A 30 -35.17 -62.31 -44.31
C THR A 30 -34.92 -62.02 -42.83
N LEU A 31 -34.99 -63.05 -41.97
CA LEU A 31 -34.72 -62.90 -40.54
C LEU A 31 -33.29 -62.43 -40.26
N ARG A 32 -32.32 -62.90 -41.06
CA ARG A 32 -30.93 -62.47 -40.95
C ARG A 32 -30.78 -60.98 -41.24
N GLN A 33 -31.48 -60.46 -42.26
CA GLN A 33 -31.46 -59.03 -42.56
C GLN A 33 -32.07 -58.18 -41.45
N GLU A 34 -33.19 -58.63 -40.86
CA GLU A 34 -33.82 -57.94 -39.72
C GLU A 34 -32.91 -57.97 -38.49
N TYR A 35 -32.25 -59.10 -38.23
CA TYR A 35 -31.28 -59.25 -37.15
C TYR A 35 -30.07 -58.32 -37.34
N ASP A 36 -29.48 -58.28 -38.53
CA ASP A 36 -28.31 -57.43 -38.81
C ASP A 36 -28.65 -55.94 -38.66
N ARG A 37 -29.87 -55.54 -39.06
CA ARG A 37 -30.36 -54.17 -38.81
C ARG A 37 -30.53 -53.87 -37.32
N ALA A 38 -31.18 -54.77 -36.58
CA ALA A 38 -31.39 -54.60 -35.15
C ALA A 38 -30.04 -54.56 -34.40
N LYS A 39 -29.10 -55.42 -34.79
CA LYS A 39 -27.75 -55.46 -34.23
C LYS A 39 -27.01 -54.16 -34.47
N GLY A 40 -27.07 -53.58 -35.67
CA GLY A 40 -26.46 -52.29 -35.97
C GLY A 40 -27.00 -51.17 -35.06
N ILE A 41 -28.32 -51.09 -34.89
CA ILE A 41 -28.94 -50.10 -34.01
C ILE A 41 -28.50 -50.30 -32.55
N VAL A 42 -28.46 -51.54 -32.07
CA VAL A 42 -28.02 -51.83 -30.69
C VAL A 42 -26.53 -51.49 -30.50
N ASP A 43 -25.69 -51.81 -31.47
CA ASP A 43 -24.26 -51.48 -31.44
C ASP A 43 -24.05 -49.97 -31.37
N ASP A 44 -24.75 -49.21 -32.22
CA ASP A 44 -24.74 -47.74 -32.19
C ASP A 44 -25.19 -47.18 -30.83
N ILE A 45 -26.25 -47.75 -30.24
CA ILE A 45 -26.71 -47.35 -28.90
C ILE A 45 -25.63 -47.66 -27.86
N VAL A 46 -25.05 -48.85 -27.86
CA VAL A 46 -24.00 -49.26 -26.89
C VAL A 46 -22.79 -48.34 -27.01
N VAL A 47 -22.33 -48.05 -28.23
CA VAL A 47 -21.21 -47.13 -28.48
C VAL A 47 -21.55 -45.73 -27.99
N SER A 48 -22.76 -45.23 -28.27
CA SER A 48 -23.19 -43.91 -27.84
C SER A 48 -23.25 -43.78 -26.31
N VAL A 49 -23.78 -44.79 -25.62
CA VAL A 49 -23.88 -44.85 -24.16
C VAL A 49 -22.49 -44.91 -23.54
N ASN A 50 -21.60 -45.75 -24.06
CA ASN A 50 -20.22 -45.83 -23.59
C ASN A 50 -19.47 -44.48 -23.76
N ASN A 51 -19.68 -43.81 -24.89
CA ASN A 51 -19.12 -42.48 -25.14
C ASN A 51 -19.71 -41.41 -24.20
N GLN A 52 -21.00 -41.48 -23.90
CA GLN A 52 -21.65 -40.59 -22.94
C GLN A 52 -21.14 -40.82 -21.51
N PHE A 53 -21.00 -42.08 -21.07
CA PHE A 53 -20.43 -42.43 -19.77
C PHE A 53 -18.99 -41.94 -19.63
N SER A 54 -18.17 -42.12 -20.67
CA SER A 54 -16.79 -41.60 -20.69
C SER A 54 -16.75 -40.08 -20.52
N ARG A 55 -17.58 -39.34 -21.27
CA ARG A 55 -17.70 -37.88 -21.12
C ARG A 55 -18.20 -37.45 -19.74
N GLN A 56 -19.16 -38.18 -19.16
CA GLN A 56 -19.65 -37.89 -17.81
C GLN A 56 -18.58 -38.17 -16.76
N LYS A 57 -17.81 -39.26 -16.90
CA LYS A 57 -16.70 -39.58 -16.01
C LYS A 57 -15.66 -38.45 -15.97
N ASP A 58 -15.27 -37.93 -17.13
CA ASP A 58 -14.31 -36.82 -17.20
C ASP A 58 -14.86 -35.54 -16.56
N ARG A 59 -16.14 -35.23 -16.76
CA ARG A 59 -16.81 -34.09 -16.11
C ARG A 59 -16.87 -34.25 -14.60
N VAL A 60 -17.20 -35.45 -14.11
CA VAL A 60 -17.23 -35.74 -12.68
C VAL A 60 -15.83 -35.60 -12.08
N LEU A 61 -14.80 -36.10 -12.76
CA LEU A 61 -13.41 -35.97 -12.31
C LEU A 61 -12.97 -34.50 -12.26
N PHE A 62 -13.32 -33.71 -13.28
CA PHE A 62 -13.07 -32.27 -13.30
C PHE A 62 -13.80 -31.54 -12.16
N ILE A 63 -15.07 -31.87 -11.92
CA ILE A 63 -15.85 -31.29 -10.81
C ILE A 63 -15.23 -31.68 -9.46
N ALA A 64 -14.82 -32.94 -9.29
CA ALA A 64 -14.16 -33.40 -8.08
C ALA A 64 -12.84 -32.65 -7.83
N GLN A 65 -12.01 -32.48 -8.85
CA GLN A 65 -10.77 -31.71 -8.74
C GLN A 65 -11.03 -30.22 -8.43
N LYS A 66 -12.05 -29.62 -9.06
CA LYS A 66 -12.44 -28.23 -8.76
C LYS A 66 -12.98 -28.10 -7.33
N MET A 67 -13.72 -29.09 -6.85
CA MET A 67 -14.22 -29.14 -5.47
C MET A 67 -13.09 -29.29 -4.46
N GLU A 68 -12.09 -30.12 -4.74
CA GLU A 68 -10.89 -30.27 -3.91
C GLU A 68 -10.09 -28.96 -3.83
N ASN A 69 -9.87 -28.30 -4.97
CA ASN A 69 -9.21 -27.00 -5.02
C ASN A 69 -9.99 -25.93 -4.24
N ALA A 70 -11.32 -25.89 -4.39
CA ALA A 70 -12.17 -24.96 -3.64
C ALA A 70 -12.15 -25.26 -2.13
N LEU A 71 -12.08 -26.53 -1.73
CA LEU A 71 -11.95 -26.93 -0.34
C LEU A 71 -10.59 -26.51 0.24
N LEU A 72 -9.50 -26.67 -0.50
CA LEU A 72 -8.18 -26.18 -0.11
C LEU A 72 -8.15 -24.66 0.03
N GLU A 73 -8.78 -23.94 -0.90
CA GLU A 73 -8.90 -22.48 -0.83
C GLU A 73 -9.73 -22.06 0.40
N ASN A 74 -10.86 -22.74 0.67
CA ASN A 74 -11.67 -22.50 1.85
C ASN A 74 -10.89 -22.74 3.16
N ILE A 75 -10.11 -23.82 3.26
CA ILE A 75 -9.23 -24.06 4.44
C ILE A 75 -8.23 -22.90 4.62
N LYS A 76 -7.69 -22.37 3.52
CA LYS A 76 -6.76 -21.22 3.57
C LYS A 76 -7.48 -19.95 4.02
N VAL A 77 -8.70 -19.72 3.56
CA VAL A 77 -9.54 -18.60 3.97
C VAL A 77 -9.88 -18.72 5.47
N GLU A 78 -10.27 -19.91 5.93
CA GLU A 78 -10.56 -20.19 7.34
C GLU A 78 -9.38 -19.85 8.25
N LYS A 79 -8.16 -20.30 7.90
CA LYS A 79 -6.95 -19.94 8.65
C LYS A 79 -6.70 -18.44 8.70
N LYS A 80 -6.96 -17.71 7.61
CA LYS A 80 -6.83 -16.24 7.60
C LYS A 80 -7.89 -15.59 8.48
N VAL A 81 -9.11 -16.11 8.48
CA VAL A 81 -10.20 -15.63 9.35
C VAL A 81 -9.83 -15.83 10.82
N GLU A 82 -9.31 -17.00 11.17
CA GLU A 82 -8.81 -17.29 12.53
C GLU A 82 -7.67 -16.34 12.94
N GLU A 83 -6.73 -16.04 12.03
CA GLU A 83 -5.68 -15.05 12.27
C GLU A 83 -6.27 -13.64 12.51
N TYR A 84 -7.25 -13.22 11.71
CA TYR A 84 -7.91 -11.93 11.90
C TYR A 84 -8.71 -11.88 13.20
N GLU A 85 -9.37 -12.97 13.59
CA GLU A 85 -10.08 -13.06 14.86
C GLU A 85 -9.12 -12.94 16.05
N GLY A 86 -7.94 -13.57 15.97
CA GLY A 86 -6.85 -13.38 16.94
C GLY A 86 -6.39 -11.91 17.05
N ARG A 87 -6.19 -11.25 15.91
CA ARG A 87 -5.82 -9.81 15.90
C ARG A 87 -6.93 -8.92 16.46
N LEU A 88 -8.20 -9.23 16.16
CA LEU A 88 -9.35 -8.48 16.66
C LEU A 88 -9.53 -8.68 18.17
N THR A 89 -9.32 -9.88 18.68
CA THR A 89 -9.35 -10.13 20.13
C THR A 89 -8.21 -9.41 20.85
N ASP A 90 -7.01 -9.36 20.29
CA ASP A 90 -5.92 -8.57 20.86
C ASP A 90 -6.17 -7.06 20.81
N LEU A 91 -6.72 -6.54 19.71
CA LEU A 91 -7.17 -5.15 19.64
C LEU A 91 -8.27 -4.86 20.66
N THR A 92 -9.21 -5.79 20.86
CA THR A 92 -10.27 -5.65 21.85
C THR A 92 -9.69 -5.55 23.27
N LYS A 93 -8.68 -6.37 23.60
CA LYS A 93 -7.98 -6.26 24.89
C LYS A 93 -7.33 -4.89 25.07
N MET A 94 -6.61 -4.40 24.05
CA MET A 94 -6.01 -3.06 24.10
C MET A 94 -7.06 -1.96 24.25
N MET A 95 -8.22 -2.11 23.61
CA MET A 95 -9.32 -1.15 23.68
C MET A 95 -9.99 -1.12 25.05
N VAL A 96 -9.99 -2.22 25.80
CA VAL A 96 -10.45 -2.26 27.20
C VAL A 96 -9.56 -1.43 28.12
N ASP A 97 -8.27 -1.29 27.81
CA ASP A 97 -7.33 -0.48 28.59
C ASP A 97 -7.43 1.03 28.30
N VAL A 98 -7.96 1.42 27.13
CA VAL A 98 -8.10 2.83 26.71
C VAL A 98 -8.91 3.68 27.70
N PRO A 99 -10.10 3.25 28.19
CA PRO A 99 -10.84 3.98 29.21
C PRO A 99 -10.05 4.23 30.50
N HIS A 100 -9.15 3.32 30.86
CA HIS A 100 -8.34 3.49 32.07
C HIS A 100 -7.24 4.53 31.87
N ILE A 101 -6.61 4.52 30.70
CA ILE A 101 -5.64 5.54 30.28
C ILE A 101 -6.31 6.91 30.21
N GLU A 102 -7.49 7.00 29.61
CA GLU A 102 -8.25 8.25 29.48
C GLU A 102 -8.57 8.86 30.86
N LYS A 103 -9.08 8.05 31.81
CA LYS A 103 -9.34 8.49 33.18
C LYS A 103 -8.09 8.96 33.92
N LYS A 104 -6.97 8.26 33.75
CA LYS A 104 -5.70 8.66 34.39
C LYS A 104 -5.19 9.98 33.81
N PHE A 105 -5.28 10.13 32.49
CA PHE A 105 -4.86 11.34 31.80
C PHE A 105 -5.74 12.53 32.16
N SER A 106 -7.06 12.35 32.24
CA SER A 106 -7.98 13.42 32.66
C SER A 106 -7.68 13.89 34.08
N GLY A 107 -7.42 12.96 35.01
CA GLY A 107 -7.03 13.29 36.38
C GLY A 107 -5.71 14.08 36.46
N GLN A 108 -4.69 13.66 35.72
CA GLN A 108 -3.42 14.40 35.65
C GLN A 108 -3.57 15.80 35.04
N LEU A 109 -4.48 15.95 34.07
CA LEU A 109 -4.74 17.23 33.42
C LEU A 109 -5.48 18.19 34.34
N GLU A 110 -6.35 17.68 35.20
CA GLU A 110 -7.03 18.44 36.26
C GLU A 110 -6.05 18.87 37.35
N GLU A 111 -5.18 17.97 37.81
CA GLU A 111 -4.11 18.28 38.78
C GLU A 111 -3.15 19.35 38.25
N MET A 112 -2.69 19.20 37.00
CA MET A 112 -1.85 20.19 36.34
C MET A 112 -2.57 21.52 36.15
N GLY A 113 -3.89 21.50 35.86
CA GLY A 113 -4.71 22.70 35.81
C GLY A 113 -4.76 23.45 37.14
N ASN A 114 -4.88 22.71 38.24
CA ASN A 114 -4.86 23.25 39.60
C ASN A 114 -3.48 23.81 39.98
N GLU A 115 -2.39 23.13 39.62
CA GLU A 115 -1.03 23.64 39.82
C GLU A 115 -0.77 24.93 39.02
N ILE A 116 -1.19 24.98 37.75
CA ILE A 116 -1.08 26.19 36.92
C ILE A 116 -1.91 27.33 37.52
N ALA A 117 -3.11 27.05 38.02
CA ALA A 117 -3.93 28.05 38.71
C ALA A 117 -3.23 28.56 39.98
N GLY A 118 -2.64 27.67 40.79
CA GLY A 118 -1.87 28.04 41.98
C GLY A 118 -0.60 28.85 41.66
N ILE A 119 0.10 28.50 40.58
CA ILE A 119 1.25 29.27 40.08
C ILE A 119 0.80 30.66 39.62
N LYS A 120 -0.34 30.76 38.92
CA LYS A 120 -0.91 32.05 38.49
C LYS A 120 -1.28 32.92 39.70
N GLU A 121 -1.91 32.36 40.72
CA GLU A 121 -2.21 33.09 41.96
C GLU A 121 -0.95 33.52 42.71
N ALA A 122 0.08 32.66 42.75
CA ALA A 122 1.36 32.99 43.34
C ALA A 122 2.06 34.12 42.56
N GLN A 123 2.01 34.07 41.23
CA GLN A 123 2.52 35.12 40.35
C GLN A 123 1.77 36.44 40.58
N ASP A 124 0.45 36.42 40.69
CA ASP A 124 -0.37 37.60 40.99
C ASP A 124 -0.04 38.20 42.37
N LYS A 125 0.19 37.35 43.38
CA LYS A 125 0.64 37.79 44.72
C LYS A 125 2.04 38.40 44.68
N VAL A 126 2.96 37.81 43.93
CA VAL A 126 4.32 38.36 43.74
C VAL A 126 4.26 39.68 42.99
N MET A 127 3.43 39.80 41.96
CA MET A 127 3.23 41.04 41.21
C MET A 127 2.64 42.15 42.10
N LYS A 128 1.66 41.85 42.95
CA LYS A 128 1.11 42.82 43.92
C LYS A 128 2.16 43.29 44.93
N LYS A 129 2.96 42.36 45.47
CA LYS A 129 4.07 42.70 46.38
C LYS A 129 5.16 43.50 45.68
N LEU A 130 5.46 43.22 44.40
CA LEU A 130 6.39 44.01 43.60
C LEU A 130 5.89 45.44 43.43
N VAL A 131 4.61 45.64 43.13
CA VAL A 131 3.99 46.98 43.05
C VAL A 131 4.02 47.71 44.40
N GLU A 132 3.83 47.01 45.52
CA GLU A 132 3.98 47.59 46.86
C GLU A 132 5.43 47.98 47.17
N ILE A 133 6.40 47.14 46.81
CA ILE A 133 7.83 47.42 46.95
C ILE A 133 8.25 48.58 46.03
N GLU A 134 7.69 48.66 44.83
CA GLU A 134 7.94 49.74 43.87
C GLU A 134 7.37 51.08 44.37
N LYS A 135 6.18 51.08 44.99
CA LYS A 135 5.63 52.26 45.71
C LYS A 135 6.47 52.68 46.92
N ILE A 136 7.14 51.73 47.58
CA ILE A 136 8.08 52.03 48.67
C ILE A 136 9.40 52.59 48.09
N LYS A 137 9.83 52.09 46.93
CA LYS A 137 11.00 52.58 46.20
C LYS A 137 10.79 53.98 45.60
N GLU A 138 9.57 54.32 45.16
CA GLU A 138 9.19 55.67 44.74
C GLU A 138 9.23 56.72 45.88
N ARG A 139 9.17 56.29 47.15
CA ARG A 139 9.35 57.20 48.31
C ARG A 139 10.81 57.41 48.72
N ALA A 140 11.74 56.61 48.20
CA ALA A 140 13.17 56.78 48.41
C ALA A 140 13.82 57.25 47.10
N TYR A 141 13.83 58.57 46.90
CA TYR A 141 14.58 59.23 45.84
C TYR A 141 16.06 58.85 45.95
N VAL A 142 16.51 57.90 45.13
CA VAL A 142 17.92 57.64 44.84
C VAL A 142 18.14 58.08 43.40
N PRO A 143 19.02 59.07 43.15
CA PRO A 143 19.19 59.64 41.82
C PRO A 143 19.67 58.58 40.82
N GLU A 144 19.03 58.57 39.64
CA GLU A 144 19.38 57.75 38.50
C GLU A 144 20.86 57.90 38.13
N VAL A 145 21.64 56.85 38.38
CA VAL A 145 22.92 56.66 37.71
C VAL A 145 22.61 56.05 36.34
N LYS A 146 22.89 56.82 35.30
CA LYS A 146 22.97 56.37 33.90
C LYS A 146 23.77 55.08 33.81
N ILE A 147 23.11 53.98 33.46
CA ILE A 147 23.76 52.80 32.92
C ILE A 147 23.12 52.57 31.56
N GLU A 148 23.78 53.07 30.53
CA GLU A 148 23.64 52.58 29.16
C GLU A 148 24.05 51.11 29.16
N ALA A 149 23.10 50.23 29.50
CA ALA A 149 23.29 48.80 29.35
C ALA A 149 23.01 48.44 27.89
N ALA A 150 24.08 48.53 27.10
CA ALA A 150 24.25 47.81 25.86
C ALA A 150 23.72 46.36 26.00
N ILE A 151 22.74 46.00 25.18
CA ILE A 151 22.68 44.64 24.65
C ILE A 151 23.23 44.74 23.23
N PRO A 152 24.48 44.29 23.01
CA PRO A 152 25.08 44.31 21.69
C PRO A 152 24.26 43.42 20.78
N ILE A 153 23.81 43.97 19.64
CA ILE A 153 23.65 43.17 18.44
C ILE A 153 24.95 42.39 18.33
N LYS A 154 24.90 41.05 18.25
CA LYS A 154 26.06 40.21 17.91
C LYS A 154 26.48 40.49 16.46
N LYS A 155 26.90 41.73 16.19
CA LYS A 155 27.78 42.12 15.11
C LYS A 155 29.18 41.65 15.53
N ASP A 156 29.92 41.15 14.54
CA ASP A 156 31.37 40.92 14.61
C ASP A 156 31.87 39.57 15.15
N LYS A 157 31.05 38.51 15.09
CA LYS A 157 31.60 37.13 15.13
C LYS A 157 30.97 36.12 14.15
N ALA A 158 30.24 36.61 13.15
CA ALA A 158 29.56 35.77 12.17
C ALA A 158 30.35 35.57 10.85
N LEU A 159 31.33 36.44 10.55
CA LEU A 159 32.06 36.40 9.27
C LEU A 159 33.36 35.57 9.29
N ALA A 160 33.82 35.11 10.45
CA ALA A 160 35.07 34.35 10.58
C ALA A 160 34.88 32.81 10.57
N ARG A 161 33.65 32.31 10.40
CA ARG A 161 33.33 30.87 10.41
C ARG A 161 32.54 30.40 9.18
N LEU A 162 32.57 31.17 8.09
CA LEU A 162 32.03 30.70 6.82
C LEU A 162 33.09 29.85 6.12
N THR A 163 32.75 28.60 5.85
CA THR A 163 33.57 27.68 5.05
C THR A 163 33.58 28.16 3.60
N GLN A 164 34.65 27.87 2.85
CA GLN A 164 34.83 28.32 1.46
C GLN A 164 33.62 27.97 0.56
N THR A 165 32.97 26.85 0.84
CA THR A 165 31.77 26.37 0.15
C THR A 165 30.51 27.19 0.48
N GLU A 166 30.33 27.63 1.73
CA GLU A 166 29.19 28.47 2.14
C GLU A 166 29.24 29.82 1.43
N LEU A 167 30.44 30.36 1.29
CA LEU A 167 30.67 31.64 0.63
C LEU A 167 30.39 31.54 -0.88
N LEU A 168 30.81 30.45 -1.53
CA LEU A 168 30.55 30.20 -2.95
C LEU A 168 29.05 30.05 -3.26
N VAL A 169 28.28 29.44 -2.36
CA VAL A 169 26.81 29.36 -2.49
C VAL A 169 26.17 30.74 -2.41
N LEU A 170 26.58 31.57 -1.44
CA LEU A 170 26.03 32.91 -1.27
C LEU A 170 26.38 33.82 -2.47
N GLU A 171 27.59 33.72 -3.01
CA GLU A 171 27.99 34.46 -4.23
C GLU A 171 27.20 34.01 -5.46
N THR A 172 26.95 32.71 -5.60
CA THR A 172 26.17 32.15 -6.72
C THR A 172 24.73 32.69 -6.71
N ILE A 173 24.10 32.73 -5.53
CA ILE A 173 22.73 33.26 -5.38
C ILE A 173 22.71 34.79 -5.56
N ASN A 174 23.76 35.49 -5.16
CA ASN A 174 23.88 36.94 -5.39
C ASN A 174 23.98 37.29 -6.90
N LYS A 175 24.70 36.47 -7.68
CA LYS A 175 24.87 36.69 -9.13
C LYS A 175 23.67 36.25 -9.96
N GLU A 176 22.99 35.17 -9.57
CA GLU A 176 22.01 34.50 -10.43
C GLU A 176 20.58 34.51 -9.89
N GLY A 177 20.37 35.09 -8.71
CA GLY A 177 19.04 35.24 -8.11
C GLY A 177 18.54 33.98 -7.40
N GLU A 178 17.23 33.98 -7.11
CA GLU A 178 16.54 32.92 -6.38
C GLU A 178 16.67 31.58 -7.08
N LYS A 179 17.14 30.57 -6.34
CA LYS A 179 17.41 29.23 -6.88
C LYS A 179 16.91 28.13 -5.98
N THR A 180 16.71 27.00 -6.61
CA THR A 180 16.30 25.76 -5.95
C THR A 180 17.53 24.96 -5.50
N ALA A 181 17.43 24.16 -4.43
CA ALA A 181 18.54 23.34 -3.96
C ALA A 181 19.23 22.46 -5.03
N PRO A 182 18.52 21.84 -6.01
CA PRO A 182 19.16 21.10 -7.10
C PRO A 182 19.98 21.97 -8.06
N GLU A 183 19.54 23.19 -8.34
CA GLU A 183 20.24 24.13 -9.24
C GLU A 183 21.53 24.65 -8.60
N ILE A 184 21.52 24.80 -7.26
CA ILE A 184 22.72 25.15 -6.49
C ILE A 184 23.68 23.96 -6.44
N GLN A 185 23.15 22.73 -6.31
CA GLN A 185 23.95 21.51 -6.34
C GLN A 185 24.78 21.38 -7.63
N GLU A 186 24.14 21.64 -8.78
CA GLU A 186 24.80 21.57 -10.10
C GLU A 186 26.00 22.53 -10.20
N LYS A 187 25.91 23.70 -9.57
CA LYS A 187 26.95 24.73 -9.61
C LYS A 187 28.10 24.50 -8.65
N ILE A 188 27.84 23.89 -7.50
CA ILE A 188 28.87 23.63 -6.48
C ILE A 188 29.48 22.23 -6.57
N SER A 189 29.00 21.38 -7.48
CA SER A 189 29.47 20.00 -7.71
C SER A 189 29.57 19.14 -6.42
N LEU A 190 28.67 19.37 -5.46
CA LEU A 190 28.58 18.59 -4.23
C LEU A 190 27.47 17.54 -4.31
N THR A 191 27.50 16.56 -3.41
CA THR A 191 26.41 15.59 -3.31
C THR A 191 25.10 16.30 -2.89
N ARG A 192 23.98 15.75 -3.34
CA ARG A 192 22.63 16.23 -3.03
C ARG A 192 22.40 16.38 -1.53
N GLU A 193 22.98 15.49 -0.73
CA GLU A 193 22.86 15.50 0.72
C GLU A 193 23.69 16.61 1.38
N HIS A 194 24.94 16.80 0.95
CA HIS A 194 25.78 17.89 1.47
C HIS A 194 25.18 19.25 1.16
N THR A 195 24.63 19.42 -0.05
CA THR A 195 23.93 20.65 -0.45
C THR A 195 22.69 20.89 0.42
N ALA A 196 21.86 19.88 0.65
CA ALA A 196 20.68 20.02 1.51
C ALA A 196 21.06 20.39 2.96
N ARG A 197 22.12 19.79 3.51
CA ARG A 197 22.65 20.12 4.84
C ARG A 197 23.15 21.56 4.92
N LEU A 198 23.87 22.01 3.88
CA LEU A 198 24.39 23.37 3.78
C LEU A 198 23.27 24.41 3.73
N MET A 199 22.28 24.19 2.89
CA MET A 199 21.12 25.08 2.73
C MET A 199 20.29 25.16 4.01
N LYS A 200 20.13 24.04 4.75
CA LYS A 200 19.49 24.03 6.07
C LYS A 200 20.28 24.83 7.10
N LYS A 201 21.61 24.75 7.06
CA LYS A 201 22.50 25.49 7.96
C LYS A 201 22.45 27.00 7.68
N LEU A 202 22.59 27.42 6.42
CA LEU A 202 22.52 28.83 6.02
C LEU A 202 21.16 29.48 6.32
N TYR A 203 20.07 28.71 6.22
CA TYR A 203 18.75 29.13 6.68
C TYR A 203 18.70 29.32 8.21
N LYS A 204 19.21 28.36 8.98
CA LYS A 204 19.22 28.42 10.45
C LYS A 204 20.08 29.57 10.98
N ASP A 205 21.18 29.85 10.30
CA ASP A 205 22.11 30.93 10.65
C ASP A 205 21.60 32.32 10.20
N GLY A 206 20.45 32.38 9.51
CA GLY A 206 19.76 33.62 9.15
C GLY A 206 20.31 34.32 7.92
N TYR A 207 21.14 33.63 7.12
CA TYR A 207 21.72 34.19 5.90
C TYR A 207 20.80 34.09 4.68
N MET A 208 19.86 33.13 4.71
CA MET A 208 18.95 32.83 3.61
C MET A 208 17.53 32.64 4.10
N GLU A 209 16.57 33.02 3.27
CA GLU A 209 15.15 32.77 3.44
C GLU A 209 14.73 31.64 2.49
N ARG A 210 13.81 30.77 2.92
CA ARG A 210 13.28 29.69 2.10
C ARG A 210 11.80 29.92 1.84
N ASP A 211 11.39 29.80 0.59
CA ASP A 211 9.98 29.79 0.23
C ASP A 211 9.44 28.36 0.36
N THR A 212 8.51 28.15 1.28
CA THR A 212 7.87 26.86 1.53
C THR A 212 6.60 26.65 0.70
N HIS A 213 6.18 27.61 -0.13
CA HIS A 213 4.95 27.51 -0.91
C HIS A 213 5.04 26.57 -2.12
N ARG A 214 6.25 26.21 -2.56
CA ARG A 214 6.49 25.28 -3.69
C ARG A 214 7.62 24.29 -3.37
N MET A 215 7.49 23.08 -3.89
CA MET A 215 8.53 22.05 -3.83
C MET A 215 9.09 21.79 -5.23
N PRO A 216 10.43 21.70 -5.41
CA PRO A 216 11.46 21.82 -4.37
C PRO A 216 11.63 23.28 -3.89
N TYR A 217 12.07 23.47 -2.64
CA TYR A 217 12.13 24.80 -2.01
C TYR A 217 13.05 25.77 -2.75
N VAL A 218 12.57 27.00 -2.92
CA VAL A 218 13.33 28.11 -3.51
C VAL A 218 13.98 28.91 -2.39
N TYR A 219 15.24 29.29 -2.58
CA TYR A 219 16.01 30.02 -1.60
C TYR A 219 16.37 31.42 -2.08
N ARG A 220 16.20 32.41 -1.19
CA ARG A 220 16.48 33.83 -1.43
C ARG A 220 17.49 34.35 -0.41
N LEU A 221 18.39 35.23 -0.85
CA LEU A 221 19.35 35.87 0.04
C LEU A 221 18.70 37.01 0.84
N LYS A 222 18.99 37.10 2.14
CA LYS A 222 18.50 38.21 2.97
C LYS A 222 19.18 39.54 2.59
N LEU A 223 18.43 40.64 2.61
CA LEU A 223 18.94 41.98 2.25
C LEU A 223 20.16 42.43 3.07
N GLU A 224 20.27 41.99 4.32
CA GLU A 224 21.41 42.28 5.21
C GLU A 224 22.71 41.63 4.69
N MET A 225 22.62 40.45 4.08
CA MET A 225 23.76 39.73 3.50
C MET A 225 24.21 40.32 2.16
N GLN A 226 23.28 40.86 1.36
CA GLN A 226 23.65 41.58 0.13
C GLN A 226 24.55 42.79 0.42
N LYS A 227 24.27 43.51 1.52
CA LYS A 227 25.10 44.65 1.96
C LYS A 227 26.50 44.22 2.40
N ILE A 228 26.60 43.05 3.05
CA ILE A 228 27.87 42.49 3.53
C ILE A 228 28.73 42.00 2.36
N LEU A 229 28.13 41.34 1.36
CA LEU A 229 28.84 40.88 0.16
C LEU A 229 29.34 42.07 -0.69
N LYS A 230 28.51 43.09 -0.92
CA LYS A 230 28.92 44.31 -1.65
C LYS A 230 30.06 45.07 -0.96
N LYS A 231 30.06 45.12 0.38
CA LYS A 231 31.15 45.74 1.15
C LYS A 231 32.49 45.01 0.96
N ARG A 232 32.46 43.70 0.66
CA ARG A 232 33.65 42.89 0.41
C ARG A 232 34.16 43.01 -1.02
N GLU A 233 33.27 43.00 -2.02
CA GLU A 233 33.64 43.20 -3.43
C GLU A 233 34.30 44.59 -3.65
N GLY A 234 33.86 45.62 -2.92
CA GLY A 234 34.50 46.95 -2.92
C GLY A 234 35.83 47.06 -2.14
N SER A 235 36.29 45.98 -1.48
CA SER A 235 37.59 45.93 -0.77
C SER A 235 38.61 45.02 -1.46
N ALA A 236 38.27 44.44 -2.61
CA ALA A 236 39.13 43.60 -3.43
C ALA A 236 39.39 44.21 -4.83
N SER A 237 39.26 45.54 -4.96
CA SER A 237 39.77 46.35 -6.07
C SER A 237 40.68 47.45 -5.53
#